data_AF-A0A932NIK0-F1
#
_entry.id   AF-A0A932NIK0-F1
#
_cell.length_a   1.000
_cell.length_b   1.000
_cell.length_c   1.000
_cell.angle_alpha   90.00
_cell.angle_beta   90.00
_cell.angle_gamma   90.00
#
_symmetry.space_group_name_H-M   'P 1'
#
loop_
_entity.id
_entity.type
_entity.pdbx_description
1 polymer ?
#
loop_
_entity_poly.entity_id
_entity_poly.type
_entity_poly.pdbx_seq_one_letter_code
_entity_poly.pdbx_strand_id
1 'polypeptide(L)'
;MRSLGIPTKFFQTVIVLVSIGAVALMLWEPHIEGGNAHATLFEIYFKDPFLAYAYFGSIPFFVALYQTSKVLGYIGQDKAFSQATVKALRTIKICAFGIIGFVIR
;
A
#
# COMPACT_ATOMS: atom_id res chain seq x y z
N MET A 1 15.41 17.60 21.98
CA MET A 1 14.55 16.73 21.14
C MET A 1 14.99 16.75 19.67
N ARG A 2 16.19 16.24 19.32
CA ARG A 2 16.73 16.24 17.93
C ARG A 2 16.97 14.84 17.34
N SER A 3 16.62 13.75 18.05
CA SER A 3 16.97 12.39 17.63
C SER A 3 15.87 11.59 16.91
N LEU A 4 14.62 12.06 16.81
CA LEU A 4 13.54 11.31 16.15
C LEU A 4 13.59 11.32 14.61
N GLY A 5 14.41 12.18 14.00
CA GLY A 5 14.52 12.28 12.54
C GLY A 5 15.15 11.04 11.88
N ILE A 6 16.19 10.47 12.49
CA ILE A 6 16.90 9.29 11.97
C ILE A 6 16.00 8.03 11.96
N PRO A 7 15.31 7.65 13.06
CA PRO A 7 14.47 6.46 13.06
C PRO A 7 13.27 6.58 12.12
N THR A 8 12.65 7.77 12.00
CA THR A 8 11.50 7.96 11.09
C THR A 8 11.89 7.81 9.63
N LYS A 9 13.07 8.28 9.22
CA LYS A 9 13.60 8.09 7.86
C LYS A 9 13.87 6.62 7.53
N PHE A 10 14.43 5.87 8.48
CA PHE A 10 14.61 4.43 8.32
C PHE A 10 13.28 3.72 8.06
N PHE A 11 12.25 3.97 8.87
CA PHE A 11 10.93 3.36 8.67
C PHE A 11 10.27 3.78 7.35
N GLN A 12 10.42 5.05 6.93
CA GLN A 12 9.95 5.49 5.62
C GLN A 12 10.58 4.68 4.47
N THR A 13 11.90 4.44 4.52
CA THR A 13 12.59 3.61 3.53
C THR A 13 12.07 2.18 3.53
N VAL A 14 11.89 1.57 4.70
CA VAL A 14 11.32 0.21 4.82
C VAL A 14 9.92 0.14 4.21
N ILE A 15 9.05 1.13 4.49
CA ILE A 15 7.71 1.19 3.90
C ILE A 15 7.76 1.26 2.38
N VAL A 16 8.69 2.05 1.81
CA VAL A 16 8.87 2.13 0.35
C VAL A 16 9.33 0.80 -0.22
N LEU A 17 10.28 0.11 0.42
CA LEU A 17 10.73 -1.22 0.00
C LEU A 17 9.60 -2.25 0.06
N VAL A 18 8.79 -2.25 1.12
CA VAL A 18 7.61 -3.12 1.24
C VAL A 18 6.59 -2.80 0.16
N SER A 19 6.36 -1.52 -0.15
CA SER A 19 5.45 -1.10 -1.22
C SER A 19 5.91 -1.63 -2.58
N ILE A 20 7.20 -1.50 -2.89
CA ILE A 20 7.79 -2.00 -4.14
C ILE A 20 7.69 -3.52 -4.22
N GLY A 21 8.05 -4.22 -3.14
CA GLY A 21 7.94 -5.68 -3.05
C GLY A 21 6.52 -6.17 -3.24
N ALA A 22 5.54 -5.52 -2.61
CA ALA A 22 4.13 -5.85 -2.76
C ALA A 22 3.63 -5.68 -4.20
N VAL A 23 4.00 -4.58 -4.88
CA VAL A 23 3.67 -4.37 -6.30
C VAL A 23 4.34 -5.43 -7.17
N ALA A 24 5.62 -5.73 -6.94
CA ALA A 24 6.35 -6.73 -7.70
C ALA A 24 5.70 -8.12 -7.57
N LEU A 25 5.33 -8.52 -6.35
CA LEU A 25 4.61 -9.77 -6.11
C LEU A 25 3.25 -9.76 -6.80
N MET A 26 2.45 -8.70 -6.66
CA MET A 26 1.14 -8.59 -7.34
C MET A 26 1.24 -8.79 -8.86
N LEU A 27 2.28 -8.24 -9.49
CA LEU A 27 2.48 -8.36 -10.95
C LEU A 27 3.06 -9.72 -11.34
N TRP A 28 3.84 -10.36 -10.45
CA TRP A 28 4.50 -11.63 -10.71
C TRP A 28 3.58 -12.84 -10.55
N GLU A 29 2.74 -12.87 -9.51
CA GLU A 29 1.84 -14.01 -9.20
C GLU A 29 1.03 -14.52 -10.43
N PRO A 30 0.39 -13.66 -11.25
CA PRO A 30 -0.40 -14.10 -12.39
C PRO A 30 0.42 -14.82 -13.47
N HIS A 31 1.74 -14.62 -13.53
CA HIS A 31 2.60 -15.30 -14.50
C HIS A 31 2.92 -16.75 -14.10
N ILE A 32 2.76 -17.11 -12.83
CA ILE A 32 3.04 -18.45 -12.30
C ILE A 32 1.81 -19.35 -12.35
N GLU A 33 0.62 -18.80 -12.58
CA GLU A 33 -0.60 -19.56 -12.78
C GLU A 33 -0.48 -20.42 -14.05
N GLY A 34 -0.53 -21.74 -13.90
CA GLY A 34 -0.34 -22.69 -15.01
C GLY A 34 -1.34 -22.52 -16.17
N GLY A 35 -2.48 -21.87 -15.93
CA GLY A 35 -3.45 -21.50 -16.95
C GLY A 35 -2.99 -20.37 -17.89
N ASN A 36 -1.97 -19.60 -17.49
CA ASN A 36 -1.48 -18.43 -18.21
C ASN A 36 -0.23 -18.70 -19.06
N ALA A 37 0.23 -19.96 -19.15
CA ALA A 37 1.45 -20.36 -19.87
C ALA A 37 1.46 -20.01 -21.38
N HIS A 38 0.28 -19.80 -21.98
CA HIS A 38 0.11 -19.39 -23.38
C HIS A 38 -0.75 -18.12 -23.54
N ALA A 39 -1.12 -17.48 -22.42
CA ALA A 39 -1.96 -16.29 -22.42
C ALA A 39 -1.12 -15.05 -22.73
N THR A 40 -1.70 -14.11 -23.48
CA THR A 40 -1.05 -12.80 -23.66
C THR A 40 -1.19 -11.95 -22.39
N LEU A 41 -0.32 -10.95 -22.20
CA LEU A 41 -0.45 -9.99 -21.08
C LEU A 41 -1.86 -9.38 -21.01
N PHE A 42 -2.48 -9.12 -22.16
CA PHE A 42 -3.84 -8.59 -22.20
C PHE A 42 -4.86 -9.57 -21.60
N GLU A 43 -4.74 -10.86 -21.92
CA GLU A 43 -5.64 -11.87 -21.37
C GLU A 43 -5.46 -12.06 -19.87
N ILE A 44 -4.21 -12.07 -19.39
CA ILE A 44 -3.89 -12.22 -17.97
C ILE A 44 -4.47 -11.06 -17.15
N TYR A 45 -4.26 -9.81 -17.59
CA TYR A 45 -4.61 -8.64 -16.77
C TYR A 45 -6.00 -8.04 -17.02
N PHE A 46 -6.57 -8.22 -18.21
CA PHE A 46 -7.83 -7.55 -18.59
C PHE A 46 -9.00 -8.51 -18.83
N LYS A 47 -8.74 -9.80 -19.02
CA LYS A 47 -9.78 -10.80 -19.26
C LYS A 47 -10.14 -11.58 -18.01
N ASP A 48 -9.34 -11.47 -16.94
CA ASP A 48 -9.65 -12.02 -15.63
C ASP A 48 -10.31 -10.99 -14.70
N PRO A 49 -11.63 -11.12 -14.43
CA PRO A 49 -12.34 -10.23 -13.52
C PRO A 49 -11.84 -10.33 -12.06
N PHE A 50 -11.32 -11.50 -11.67
CA PHE A 50 -10.80 -11.71 -10.32
C PHE A 50 -9.51 -10.92 -10.11
N LEU A 51 -8.59 -10.94 -11.08
CA LEU A 51 -7.35 -10.18 -11.00
C LEU A 51 -7.60 -8.67 -10.99
N ALA A 52 -8.52 -8.19 -11.84
CA ALA A 52 -8.95 -6.80 -11.80
C ALA A 52 -9.52 -6.43 -10.41
N TYR A 53 -10.40 -7.26 -9.85
CA TYR A 53 -10.97 -7.05 -8.52
C TYR A 53 -9.91 -7.02 -7.41
N ALA A 54 -8.94 -7.93 -7.43
CA ALA A 54 -7.81 -7.95 -6.49
C ALA A 54 -6.96 -6.68 -6.59
N TYR A 55 -6.70 -6.20 -7.80
CA TYR A 55 -5.92 -4.99 -8.03
C TYR A 55 -6.66 -3.75 -7.55
N PHE A 56 -7.96 -3.63 -7.82
CA PHE A 56 -8.78 -2.56 -7.25
C PHE A 56 -8.86 -2.64 -5.71
N GLY A 57 -8.96 -3.85 -5.15
CA GLY A 57 -8.94 -4.10 -3.70
C GLY A 57 -7.64 -3.70 -3.00
N SER A 58 -6.52 -3.72 -3.72
CA SER A 58 -5.20 -3.34 -3.19
C SER A 58 -5.00 -1.82 -3.02
N ILE A 59 -5.81 -1.00 -3.69
CA ILE A 59 -5.71 0.47 -3.65
C ILE A 59 -5.66 1.01 -2.20
N PRO A 60 -6.62 0.69 -1.30
CA PRO A 60 -6.58 1.17 0.08
C PRO A 60 -5.32 0.75 0.84
N PHE A 61 -4.71 -0.40 0.52
CA PHE A 61 -3.46 -0.84 1.14
C PHE A 61 -2.30 0.10 0.78
N PHE A 62 -2.09 0.39 -0.50
CA PHE A 62 -1.02 1.32 -0.93
C PHE A 62 -1.26 2.75 -0.45
N VAL A 63 -2.52 3.21 -0.43
CA VAL A 63 -2.87 4.52 0.14
C VAL A 63 -2.53 4.57 1.63
N ALA A 64 -2.81 3.52 2.40
CA ALA A 64 -2.47 3.46 3.82
C ALA A 64 -0.95 3.50 4.06
N LEU A 65 -0.15 2.76 3.27
CA LEU A 65 1.32 2.78 3.35
C LEU A 65 1.88 4.18 3.06
N TYR A 66 1.37 4.84 2.02
CA TYR A 66 1.78 6.20 1.67
C TYR A 66 1.44 7.21 2.78
N GLN A 67 0.24 7.13 3.35
CA GLN A 67 -0.15 8.01 4.45
C GLN A 67 0.66 7.74 5.72
N THR A 68 1.01 6.48 5.99
CA THR A 68 1.89 6.10 7.11
C THR A 68 3.28 6.71 6.94
N SER A 69 3.83 6.68 5.73
CA SER A 69 5.09 7.38 5.42
C SER A 69 4.98 8.88 5.69
N LYS A 70 3.87 9.55 5.31
CA LYS A 70 3.68 10.97 5.66
C LYS A 70 3.61 11.23 7.15
N VAL A 71 2.88 10.40 7.90
CA VAL A 71 2.76 10.51 9.37
C VAL A 71 4.15 10.43 10.01
N LEU A 72 4.98 9.47 9.61
CA LEU A 72 6.38 9.37 10.06
C LEU A 72 7.20 10.62 9.73
N GLY A 73 6.99 11.19 8.54
CA GLY A 73 7.64 12.44 8.14
C GLY A 73 7.22 13.64 8.99
N TYR A 74 5.94 13.72 9.36
CA TYR A 74 5.45 14.76 10.26
C TYR A 74 5.97 14.57 11.68
N ILE A 75 6.06 13.33 12.18
CA ILE A 75 6.65 13.01 13.48
C ILE A 75 8.13 13.43 13.51
N GLY A 76 8.90 13.14 12.45
CA GLY A 76 10.30 13.56 12.34
C GLY A 76 10.50 15.07 12.32
N GLN A 77 9.46 15.85 12.00
CA GLN A 77 9.44 17.32 12.03
C GLN A 77 8.82 17.90 13.31
N ASP A 78 8.59 17.08 14.35
CA ASP A 78 7.89 17.48 15.58
C ASP A 78 6.42 17.90 15.37
N LYS A 79 5.83 17.55 14.21
CA LYS A 79 4.44 17.87 13.83
C LYS A 79 3.48 16.70 14.09
N ALA A 80 3.76 15.87 15.08
CA ALA A 80 2.98 14.67 15.39
C ALA A 80 1.48 14.96 15.64
N PHE A 81 1.16 16.10 16.25
CA PHE A 81 -0.21 16.51 16.54
C PHE A 81 -0.76 17.58 15.58
N SER A 82 -0.10 17.78 14.44
CA SER A 82 -0.59 18.71 13.44
C SER A 82 -1.89 18.22 12.80
N GLN A 83 -2.71 19.15 12.32
CA GLN A 83 -3.93 18.84 11.57
C GLN A 83 -3.64 17.95 10.35
N ALA A 84 -2.47 18.11 9.74
CA ALA A 84 -2.01 17.26 8.62
C ALA A 84 -1.82 15.80 9.05
N THR A 85 -1.23 15.56 10.23
CA THR A 85 -1.04 14.21 10.78
C THR A 85 -2.38 13.57 11.13
N VAL A 86 -3.28 14.31 11.78
CA VAL A 86 -4.64 13.82 12.11
C VAL A 86 -5.43 13.48 10.84
N LYS A 87 -5.33 14.31 9.79
CA LYS A 87 -5.97 14.02 8.49
C LYS A 87 -5.41 12.75 7.86
N ALA A 88 -4.08 12.57 7.87
CA ALA A 88 -3.44 11.36 7.35
C ALA A 88 -3.87 10.11 8.14
N LEU A 89 -3.91 10.17 9.47
CA LEU A 89 -4.40 9.09 10.33
C LEU A 89 -5.88 8.75 10.07
N ARG A 90 -6.73 9.75 9.83
CA ARG A 90 -8.13 9.53 9.43
C ARG A 90 -8.20 8.77 8.10
N THR A 91 -7.38 9.13 7.11
CA THR A 91 -7.31 8.39 5.84
C THR A 91 -6.85 6.95 6.07
N ILE A 92 -5.83 6.70 6.89
CA ILE A 92 -5.38 5.35 7.23
C ILE A 92 -6.53 4.54 7.85
N LYS A 93 -7.31 5.12 8.77
CA LYS A 93 -8.48 4.46 9.36
C LYS A 93 -9.55 4.11 8.33
N ILE A 94 -9.82 4.99 7.37
CA ILE A 94 -10.77 4.73 6.28
C ILE A 94 -10.25 3.60 5.38
N CYS A 95 -8.96 3.61 5.03
CA CYS A 95 -8.32 2.54 4.27
C CYS A 95 -8.40 1.20 5.00
N ALA A 96 -8.18 1.19 6.32
CA ALA A 96 -8.29 -0.02 7.14
C ALA A 96 -9.70 -0.62 7.08
N PHE A 97 -10.75 0.20 7.21
CA PHE A 97 -12.13 -0.30 7.03
C PHE A 97 -12.41 -0.79 5.61
N GLY A 98 -11.85 -0.13 4.59
CA GLY A 98 -11.94 -0.58 3.20
C GLY A 98 -11.30 -1.95 3.00
N ILE A 99 -10.10 -2.17 3.54
CA ILE A 99 -9.40 -3.46 3.49
C ILE A 99 -10.18 -4.53 4.24
N ILE A 100 -10.66 -4.24 5.45
CA ILE A 100 -11.47 -5.19 6.23
C ILE A 100 -12.74 -5.57 5.47
N GLY A 101 -13.44 -4.59 4.89
CA GLY A 101 -14.63 -4.85 4.07
C GLY A 101 -14.34 -5.66 2.80
N PHE A 102 -13.16 -5.49 2.21
CA PHE A 102 -12.70 -6.28 1.06
C PHE A 102 -12.37 -7.73 1.45
N VAL A 103 -11.74 -7.94 2.62
CA VAL A 103 -11.32 -9.27 3.09
C VAL A 103 -12.48 -10.11 3.63
N ILE A 104 -13.51 -9.49 4.21
CA ILE A 104 -14.68 -10.19 4.78
C ILE A 104 -15.70 -10.61 3.71
N ARG A 105 -15.52 -10.18 2.45
CA ARG A 105 -16.42 -10.44 1.32
C ARG A 105 -16.31 -11.85 0.76
#